data_AF-A0A401QPM6-F1
#
_entry.id   AF-A0A401QPM6-F1
#
_cell.length_a   1.000
_cell.length_b   1.000
_cell.length_c   1.000
_cell.angle_alpha   90.00
_cell.angle_beta   90.00
_cell.angle_gamma   90.00
#
_symmetry.space_group_name_H-M   'P 1'
#
loop_
_entity.id
_entity.type
_entity.pdbx_description
1 polymer ?
#
loop_
_entity_poly.entity_id
_entity_poly.type
_entity_poly.pdbx_seq_one_letter_code
_entity_poly.pdbx_strand_id
1 'polypeptide(L)'
;MGGADADFVLDRKLIDCKATKRPERMGRAEIYQLAGYLLLDYSDTYDVQEVGLYLSRQGALIDWSNEDFLGLLGAQFTLPDLRAGCQYVLTDGAEGTPLPPVDQRRRFPAPVMHPRCRSPSSTTWVDPRMRTAWALV
;
A
#
# COMPACT_ATOMS: atom_id res chain seq x y z
N MET A 1 -12.20 -5.73 -18.67
CA MET A 1 -11.10 -6.47 -18.03
C MET A 1 -11.69 -7.27 -16.88
N GLY A 2 -11.65 -8.60 -16.94
CA GLY A 2 -12.15 -9.46 -15.87
C GLY A 2 -11.12 -9.59 -14.76
N GLY A 3 -11.49 -9.19 -13.55
CA GLY A 3 -10.97 -9.68 -12.27
C GLY A 3 -9.46 -9.76 -12.13
N ALA A 4 -8.82 -8.65 -11.77
CA ALA A 4 -7.65 -8.77 -10.91
C ALA A 4 -8.20 -9.12 -9.52
N ASP A 5 -8.51 -10.40 -9.32
CA ASP A 5 -9.05 -10.87 -8.05
C ASP A 5 -7.88 -10.83 -7.05
N ALA A 6 -7.96 -9.93 -6.07
CA ALA A 6 -7.15 -10.04 -4.88
C ALA A 6 -7.43 -11.40 -4.23
N ASP A 7 -6.43 -11.99 -3.56
CA ASP A 7 -6.61 -13.31 -2.95
C ASP A 7 -7.75 -13.28 -1.92
N PHE A 8 -7.83 -12.22 -1.12
CA PHE A 8 -8.93 -12.01 -0.19
C PHE A 8 -9.35 -10.54 -0.08
N VAL A 9 -10.65 -10.34 0.15
CA VAL A 9 -11.18 -9.10 0.74
C VAL A 9 -11.96 -9.50 1.99
N LEU A 10 -11.49 -9.10 3.16
CA LEU A 10 -12.07 -9.47 4.47
C LEU A 10 -12.15 -8.24 5.34
N ASP A 11 -13.34 -7.94 5.88
CA ASP A 11 -13.55 -6.78 6.76
C ASP A 11 -12.96 -5.47 6.20
N ARG A 12 -13.24 -5.21 4.91
CA ARG A 12 -12.74 -4.04 4.18
C ARG A 12 -11.20 -3.99 4.05
N LYS A 13 -10.52 -5.11 4.23
CA LYS A 13 -9.08 -5.27 4.00
C LYS A 13 -8.83 -6.11 2.77
N LEU A 14 -8.04 -5.57 1.83
CA LEU A 14 -7.59 -6.29 0.64
C LEU A 14 -6.26 -6.99 0.95
N ILE A 15 -6.21 -8.31 0.77
CA ILE A 15 -5.05 -9.12 1.12
C ILE A 15 -4.56 -9.88 -0.10
N ASP A 16 -3.25 -9.78 -0.37
CA ASP A 16 -2.52 -10.63 -1.31
C ASP A 16 -1.67 -11.65 -0.52
N CYS A 17 -1.86 -12.94 -0.77
CA CYS A 17 -1.26 -14.02 -0.02
C CYS A 17 -0.06 -14.61 -0.78
N LYS A 18 1.13 -14.50 -0.19
CA LYS A 18 2.38 -15.02 -0.76
C LYS A 18 2.90 -16.23 0.02
N ALA A 19 3.11 -17.33 -0.70
CA ALA A 19 3.66 -18.57 -0.16
C ALA A 19 5.17 -18.74 -0.46
N THR A 20 6.02 -17.82 0.01
CA THR A 20 7.47 -17.85 -0.26
C THR A 20 8.30 -18.36 0.93
N LYS A 21 9.37 -19.12 0.66
CA LYS A 21 10.37 -19.49 1.68
C LYS A 21 11.41 -18.38 1.91
N ARG A 22 11.41 -17.35 1.06
CA ARG A 22 12.39 -16.26 1.00
C ARG A 22 11.67 -14.91 0.93
N PRO A 23 11.01 -14.46 2.01
CA PRO A 23 10.26 -13.21 2.03
C PRO A 23 11.15 -11.97 1.83
N GLU A 24 12.45 -12.06 2.14
CA GLU A 24 13.45 -11.01 1.90
C GLU A 24 13.68 -10.69 0.41
N ARG A 25 13.17 -11.54 -0.50
CA ARG A 25 13.23 -11.33 -1.95
C ARG A 25 12.01 -10.62 -2.51
N MET A 26 10.96 -10.45 -1.70
CA MET A 26 9.82 -9.65 -2.11
C MET A 26 10.25 -8.19 -2.25
N GLY A 27 9.70 -7.53 -3.24
CA GLY A 27 10.11 -6.17 -3.57
C GLY A 27 8.97 -5.39 -4.19
N ARG A 28 9.34 -4.47 -5.08
CA ARG A 28 8.41 -3.51 -5.68
C ARG A 28 7.29 -4.18 -6.46
N ALA A 29 7.53 -5.35 -7.05
CA ALA A 29 6.54 -6.06 -7.85
C ALA A 29 5.31 -6.45 -7.03
N GLU A 30 5.50 -7.03 -5.84
CA GLU A 30 4.40 -7.42 -4.96
C GLU A 30 3.65 -6.19 -4.41
N ILE A 31 4.37 -5.12 -4.09
CA ILE A 31 3.76 -3.86 -3.68
C ILE A 31 2.91 -3.24 -4.81
N TYR A 32 3.41 -3.27 -6.04
CA TYR A 32 2.66 -2.77 -7.20
C TYR A 32 1.47 -3.63 -7.57
N GLN A 33 1.55 -4.94 -7.33
CA GLN A 33 0.40 -5.83 -7.47
C GLN A 33 -0.70 -5.43 -6.48
N LEU A 34 -0.34 -5.22 -5.21
CA LEU A 34 -1.29 -4.79 -4.18
C LEU A 34 -1.91 -3.42 -4.50
N ALA A 35 -1.11 -2.47 -4.99
CA ALA A 35 -1.61 -1.18 -5.45
C ALA A 35 -2.53 -1.31 -6.66
N GLY A 36 -2.21 -2.19 -7.61
CA GLY A 36 -3.06 -2.48 -8.75
C GLY A 36 -4.45 -2.94 -8.30
N TYR A 37 -4.52 -3.91 -7.39
CA TYR A 37 -5.81 -4.37 -6.87
C TYR A 37 -6.62 -3.26 -6.20
N LEU A 38 -5.99 -2.43 -5.36
CA LEU A 38 -6.66 -1.32 -4.68
C LEU A 38 -7.25 -0.31 -5.69
N LEU A 39 -6.54 -0.04 -6.79
CA LEU A 39 -6.95 0.93 -7.82
C LEU A 39 -7.98 0.37 -8.82
N LEU A 40 -8.09 -0.95 -8.95
CA LEU A 40 -9.04 -1.60 -9.86
C LEU A 40 -10.45 -1.73 -9.27
N ASP A 41 -10.64 -1.47 -7.97
CA ASP A 41 -11.96 -1.34 -7.35
C ASP A 41 -12.61 0.02 -7.68
N TYR A 42 -12.90 0.26 -8.96
CA TYR A 42 -13.34 1.56 -9.47
C TYR A 42 -14.64 2.07 -8.84
N SER A 43 -15.57 1.16 -8.54
CA SER A 43 -16.88 1.47 -7.98
C SER A 43 -16.89 1.50 -6.46
N ASP A 44 -15.73 1.31 -5.82
CA ASP A 44 -15.59 1.19 -4.37
C ASP A 44 -16.55 0.15 -3.77
N THR A 45 -16.73 -0.97 -4.48
CA THR A 45 -17.72 -2.01 -4.13
C THR A 45 -17.41 -2.62 -2.77
N TYR A 46 -16.14 -2.69 -2.42
CA TYR A 46 -15.67 -3.36 -1.21
C TYR A 46 -15.39 -2.41 -0.03
N ASP A 47 -15.55 -1.09 -0.21
CA ASP A 47 -15.16 -0.05 0.76
C ASP A 47 -13.79 -0.36 1.39
N VAL A 48 -12.80 -0.72 0.55
CA VAL A 48 -11.48 -1.13 1.04
C VAL A 48 -10.86 0.02 1.82
N GLN A 49 -10.47 -0.22 3.07
CA GLN A 49 -9.84 0.79 3.95
C GLN A 49 -8.38 0.46 4.26
N GLU A 50 -8.02 -0.81 4.14
CA GLU A 50 -6.69 -1.33 4.45
C GLU A 50 -6.23 -2.30 3.36
N VAL A 51 -4.92 -2.38 3.18
CA VAL A 51 -4.29 -3.37 2.32
C VAL A 51 -3.25 -4.16 3.09
N GLY A 52 -3.01 -5.42 2.70
CA GLY A 52 -2.01 -6.24 3.36
C GLY A 52 -1.42 -7.33 2.49
N LEU A 53 -0.23 -7.77 2.91
CA LEU A 53 0.46 -8.94 2.41
C LEU A 53 0.47 -10.03 3.47
N TYR A 54 -0.14 -11.17 3.17
CA TYR A 54 -0.10 -12.33 4.06
C TYR A 54 0.96 -13.33 3.61
N LEU A 55 2.01 -13.49 4.43
CA LEU A 55 3.10 -14.43 4.21
C LEU A 55 2.76 -15.79 4.82
N SER A 56 2.03 -16.62 4.07
CA SER A 56 1.42 -17.85 4.60
C SER A 56 2.42 -18.88 5.12
N ARG A 57 3.66 -18.91 4.60
CA ARG A 57 4.73 -19.79 5.11
C ARG A 57 5.36 -19.30 6.40
N GLN A 58 5.18 -18.03 6.73
CA GLN A 58 5.69 -17.37 7.93
C GLN A 58 4.57 -17.16 8.97
N GLY A 59 3.30 -17.28 8.57
CA GLY A 59 2.16 -16.98 9.43
C GLY A 59 2.09 -15.50 9.83
N ALA A 60 2.54 -14.60 8.95
CA ALA A 60 2.68 -13.18 9.24
C ALA A 60 1.85 -12.33 8.26
N LEU A 61 1.15 -11.32 8.79
CA LEU A 61 0.46 -10.29 8.03
C LEU A 61 1.23 -8.97 8.19
N ILE A 62 1.46 -8.29 7.07
CA ILE A 62 1.97 -6.92 7.03
C ILE A 62 0.87 -6.09 6.37
N ASP A 63 0.38 -5.06 7.05
CA ASP A 63 -0.75 -4.26 6.60
C ASP A 63 -0.57 -2.76 6.83
N TRP A 64 -1.38 -2.00 6.12
CA TRP A 64 -1.37 -0.54 6.11
C TRP A 64 -2.80 -0.03 5.90
N SER A 65 -3.09 1.15 6.45
CA SER A 65 -4.21 1.95 5.95
C SER A 65 -3.96 2.32 4.48
N ASN A 66 -5.02 2.58 3.71
CA ASN A 66 -4.86 3.05 2.33
C ASN A 66 -4.03 4.33 2.25
N GLU A 67 -4.18 5.25 3.21
CA GLU A 67 -3.43 6.50 3.27
C GLU A 67 -1.93 6.23 3.45
N ASP A 68 -1.56 5.41 4.43
CA ASP A 68 -0.15 5.06 4.67
C ASP A 68 0.45 4.32 3.48
N PHE A 69 -0.28 3.37 2.91
CA PHE A 69 0.19 2.57 1.78
C PHE A 69 0.44 3.44 0.54
N LEU A 70 -0.52 4.30 0.18
CA LEU A 70 -0.36 5.21 -0.96
C LEU A 70 0.68 6.30 -0.68
N GLY A 71 0.79 6.75 0.57
CA GLY A 71 1.84 7.67 1.02
C GLY A 71 3.24 7.08 0.85
N LEU A 72 3.44 5.80 1.19
CA LEU A 72 4.70 5.07 0.95
C LEU A 72 5.05 4.96 -0.55
N LEU A 73 4.03 4.91 -1.41
CA LEU A 73 4.19 4.91 -2.87
C LEU A 73 4.41 6.30 -3.46
N GLY A 74 4.32 7.35 -2.64
CA GLY A 74 4.48 8.73 -3.08
C GLY A 74 3.27 9.30 -3.81
N ALA A 75 2.07 8.76 -3.54
CA ALA A 75 0.84 9.25 -4.12
C ALA A 75 0.61 10.73 -3.78
N GLN A 76 0.17 11.50 -4.78
CA GLN A 76 -0.12 12.93 -4.63
C GLN A 76 -1.62 13.24 -4.70
N PHE A 77 -2.43 12.23 -5.00
CA PHE A 77 -3.87 12.32 -5.21
C PHE A 77 -4.59 11.39 -4.25
N THR A 78 -5.88 11.62 -4.06
CA THR A 78 -6.72 10.78 -3.21
C THR A 78 -6.95 9.42 -3.88
N LEU A 79 -7.29 8.39 -3.09
CA LEU A 79 -7.62 7.08 -3.66
C LEU A 79 -8.75 7.13 -4.72
N PRO A 80 -9.86 7.86 -4.52
CA PRO A 80 -10.87 8.04 -5.56
C PRO A 80 -10.32 8.63 -6.87
N ASP A 81 -9.47 9.66 -6.78
CA ASP A 81 -8.85 10.27 -7.97
C ASP A 81 -7.93 9.27 -8.69
N LEU A 82 -7.14 8.52 -7.93
CA LEU A 82 -6.24 7.50 -8.47
C LEU A 82 -7.00 6.37 -9.15
N ARG A 83 -8.13 5.92 -8.60
CA ARG A 83 -9.03 4.93 -9.22
C ARG A 83 -9.60 5.46 -10.53
N ALA A 84 -10.15 6.67 -10.53
CA ALA A 84 -10.70 7.30 -11.72
C ALA A 84 -9.64 7.49 -12.83
N GLY A 85 -8.43 7.91 -12.44
CA GLY A 85 -7.29 8.03 -13.34
C GLY A 85 -6.80 6.69 -13.90
N CYS A 86 -6.76 5.66 -13.05
CA CYS A 86 -6.40 4.30 -13.46
C CYS A 86 -7.42 3.75 -14.47
N GLN A 87 -8.72 3.91 -14.20
CA GLN A 87 -9.79 3.53 -15.13
C GLN A 87 -9.66 4.26 -16.46
N TYR A 88 -9.42 5.58 -16.43
CA TYR A 88 -9.21 6.39 -17.62
C TYR A 88 -8.07 5.87 -18.48
N VAL A 89 -6.90 5.61 -17.88
CA VAL A 89 -5.73 5.10 -18.63
C VAL A 89 -5.97 3.70 -19.18
N LEU A 90 -6.55 2.79 -18.39
CA LEU A 90 -6.73 1.39 -18.81
C LEU A 90 -7.89 1.16 -19.79
N THR A 91 -8.78 2.15 -19.94
CA THR A 91 -9.90 2.12 -20.89
C THR A 91 -9.68 3.06 -22.08
N ASP A 92 -8.46 3.55 -22.28
CA ASP A 92 -8.11 4.52 -23.33
C ASP A 92 -9.03 5.75 -23.35
N GLY A 93 -9.46 6.18 -22.16
CA GLY A 93 -10.32 7.33 -21.93
C GLY A 93 -11.83 7.09 -22.12
N ALA A 94 -12.26 5.84 -22.32
CA ALA A 94 -13.68 5.52 -22.45
C ALA A 94 -14.46 5.65 -21.13
N GLU A 95 -13.81 5.40 -19.98
CA GLU A 95 -14.39 5.51 -18.64
C GLU A 95 -13.43 6.23 -17.67
N GLY A 96 -13.89 6.60 -16.48
CA GLY A 96 -13.08 7.30 -15.49
C GLY A 96 -12.80 8.77 -15.84
N THR A 97 -11.89 9.40 -15.10
CA THR A 97 -11.52 10.81 -15.26
C THR A 97 -10.00 10.91 -15.28
N PRO A 98 -9.39 11.65 -16.22
CA PRO A 98 -7.95 11.82 -16.23
C PRO A 98 -7.49 12.52 -14.94
N LEU A 99 -6.36 12.08 -14.38
CA LEU A 99 -5.75 12.80 -13.26
C LEU A 99 -5.42 14.24 -13.70
N PRO A 100 -5.64 15.23 -12.82
CA PRO A 100 -5.19 16.57 -13.11
C PRO A 100 -3.66 16.59 -13.28
N PRO A 101 -3.11 17.56 -14.04
CA PRO A 101 -1.67 17.69 -14.19
C PRO A 101 -0.98 17.70 -12.83
N VAL A 102 0.00 16.82 -12.65
CA VAL A 102 0.78 16.73 -11.42
C VAL A 102 1.53 18.05 -11.24
N ASP A 103 1.29 18.74 -10.13
CA ASP A 103 2.17 19.84 -9.72
C ASP A 103 3.49 19.25 -9.21
N GLN A 104 4.47 19.16 -10.11
CA GLN A 104 5.82 18.68 -9.81
C GLN A 104 6.54 19.50 -8.71
N ARG A 105 5.95 20.62 -8.25
CA ARG A 105 6.48 21.49 -7.20
C ARG A 105 6.02 21.11 -5.79
N ARG A 106 5.05 20.21 -5.63
CA ARG A 106 4.69 19.66 -4.31
C ARG A 106 5.81 18.76 -3.81
N ARG A 107 6.73 19.36 -3.06
CA ARG A 107 7.69 18.66 -2.21
C ARG A 107 6.87 17.88 -1.17
N PHE A 108 7.16 16.58 -1.00
CA PHE A 108 6.67 15.84 0.15
C PHE A 108 6.90 16.67 1.41
N PRO A 109 5.91 16.81 2.31
CA PRO A 109 6.19 17.43 3.60
C PRO A 109 7.37 16.68 4.22
N ALA A 110 8.41 17.42 4.60
CA ALA A 110 9.51 16.82 5.33
C ALA A 110 8.91 16.08 6.55
N PRO A 111 9.34 14.85 6.85
CA PRO A 111 8.85 14.14 8.01
C PRO A 111 8.99 15.05 9.23
N VAL A 112 7.86 15.33 9.89
CA VAL A 112 7.85 16.10 11.13
C VAL A 112 8.56 15.24 12.17
N MET A 113 9.81 15.57 12.50
CA MET A 113 10.50 14.97 13.62
C MET A 113 9.83 15.46 14.91
N HIS A 114 8.92 14.67 15.47
CA HIS A 114 8.47 14.91 16.83
C HIS A 114 9.68 14.77 17.78
N PRO A 115 9.87 15.70 18.73
CA PRO A 115 10.90 15.53 19.76
C PRO A 115 10.68 14.19 20.45
N ARG A 116 11.75 13.41 20.61
CA ARG A 116 11.69 12.10 21.26
C ARG A 116 10.95 12.25 22.59
N CYS A 117 9.78 11.61 22.70
CA CYS A 117 9.14 11.43 23.98
C CYS A 117 10.13 10.65 24.85
N ARG A 118 10.63 11.25 25.95
CA ARG A 118 11.43 10.51 26.92
C ARG A 118 10.54 9.41 27.48
N SER A 119 10.78 8.16 27.10
CA SER A 119 10.12 7.01 27.71
C SER A 119 10.65 6.83 29.14
N PRO A 120 9.80 6.74 30.17
CA PRO A 120 10.15 5.99 31.36
C PRO A 120 10.19 4.51 31.01
N SER A 121 11.20 3.83 31.51
CA SER A 121 11.47 2.40 31.35
C SER A 121 10.25 1.50 31.66
N SER A 122 9.92 0.58 30.75
CA SER A 122 9.76 -0.86 31.06
C SER A 122 9.35 -1.68 29.82
N THR A 123 10.17 -2.70 29.55
CA THR A 123 9.89 -4.06 29.06
C THR A 123 8.69 -4.32 28.13
N THR A 124 8.97 -4.65 26.86
CA THR A 124 8.60 -5.93 26.24
C THR A 124 9.45 -6.21 24.99
N TRP A 125 9.79 -7.48 24.82
CA TRP A 125 10.74 -8.03 23.87
C TRP A 125 10.38 -7.78 22.39
N VAL A 126 11.32 -7.24 21.63
CA VAL A 126 11.38 -7.36 20.16
C VAL A 126 12.82 -7.69 19.76
N ASP A 127 12.99 -8.81 19.06
CA ASP A 127 14.25 -9.33 18.56
C ASP A 127 15.02 -8.28 17.72
N PRO A 128 16.30 -7.97 18.03
CA PRO A 128 17.10 -6.99 17.29
C PRO A 128 17.41 -7.38 15.84
N ARG A 129 17.15 -8.63 15.41
CA ARG A 129 17.55 -9.13 14.08
C ARG A 129 16.61 -8.74 12.92
N MET A 130 15.47 -8.11 13.18
CA MET A 130 14.55 -7.66 12.12
C MET A 130 14.77 -6.21 11.64
N ARG A 131 15.76 -5.48 12.18
CA ARG A 131 15.93 -4.03 11.91
C ARG A 131 16.77 -3.65 10.69
N THR A 132 17.30 -4.59 9.90
CA THR A 132 18.29 -4.27 8.85
C THR A 132 17.81 -4.40 7.40
N ALA A 133 16.51 -4.53 7.12
CA ALA A 133 16.03 -4.67 5.75
C ALA A 133 15.57 -3.38 5.05
N TRP A 134 15.55 -2.21 5.72
CA TRP A 134 14.96 -0.99 5.16
C TRP A 134 15.87 0.24 5.23
N ALA A 135 17.18 0.03 5.15
CA ALA A 135 18.12 1.11 4.83
C ALA A 135 18.57 0.90 3.39
N LEU A 136 18.18 1.82 2.50
CA LEU A 136 18.39 1.88 1.03
C LEU A 136 17.13 1.59 0.20
N VAL A 137 16.14 2.48 0.34
CA VAL A 137 15.39 3.04 -0.79
C VAL A 137 15.39 4.55 -0.62
#